data_AF-A0A6P4Y1N9-F1
#
_entry.id   AF-A0A6P4Y1N9-F1
#
_cell.length_a   1.000
_cell.length_b   1.000
_cell.length_c   1.000
_cell.angle_alpha   90.00
_cell.angle_beta   90.00
_cell.angle_gamma   90.00
#
_symmetry.space_group_name_H-M   'P 1'
#
loop_
_entity.id
_entity.type
_entity.pdbx_description
1 polymer ?
#
loop_
_entity_poly.entity_id
_entity_poly.type
_entity_poly.pdbx_seq_one_letter_code
_entity_poly.pdbx_strand_id
1 'polypeptide(L)'
;MWKILTSSSRVLWEKGLPDLQKLTAAVPAVIARCQHSETGHGPGPTPVGSLGSSHGYTGTTQDMHSPSGGRRPPYLDTHNPAPVRKQHMDASQYQQLPLIDELMPRLVERPNGQKVQPTFSVEELQRRLNLLRTFMITSRIDAVLFTSYHNINYYSDFLYCAFGRTYGLVVTMDKVLSISAAIDGGQPWRRTQIGDNVVYTDWQRDNFYQAVQVELAGRGLMTLGVEFDHMTLDGFTKLNLAVPDMQKTDIGKATMRLRMKKSDEEIALIREGARIADLGGWAVVEALEEGVPEYELAIHAANAMTREVARTYPHGELMNTWAWIQSGINTDGAHNPVTSRRVRSGDILSLNTFPMISGYYTALERTMFLNHASDAHLALWEINCQVHRRGLELIRPGARCCDIATELNEMYRQHGLLQYRSFGYGHSFGSLCHYYGREAELELREDIPTVLEPGMVISMEPMIMIPEGMPGSGGYREHDILVVTEDGAEDITGFPFGPEDNIIKT
;
A
#
# COMPACT_ATOMS: atom_id res chain seq x y z
N MET A 1 -10.80 -35.94 3.68
CA MET A 1 -10.73 -34.96 4.79
C MET A 1 -11.56 -35.49 5.98
N TRP A 2 -11.12 -36.59 6.58
CA TRP A 2 -11.62 -37.14 7.85
C TRP A 2 -10.68 -38.27 8.27
N LYS A 3 -9.63 -37.90 8.99
CA LYS A 3 -8.72 -38.71 9.83
C LYS A 3 -7.46 -37.86 10.07
N ILE A 4 -6.95 -37.89 11.29
CA ILE A 4 -5.83 -37.11 11.85
C ILE A 4 -6.27 -35.77 12.47
N LEU A 5 -6.88 -35.86 13.66
CA LEU A 5 -6.77 -34.85 14.72
C LEU A 5 -6.99 -35.55 16.07
N THR A 6 -6.04 -36.39 16.49
CA THR A 6 -5.99 -36.90 17.87
C THR A 6 -4.54 -37.13 18.29
N SER A 7 -3.82 -36.09 18.71
CA SER A 7 -2.58 -36.27 19.48
C SER A 7 -2.07 -35.03 20.26
N SER A 8 -2.91 -34.01 20.55
CA SER A 8 -2.42 -32.84 21.33
C SER A 8 -3.31 -32.37 22.48
N SER A 9 -4.47 -32.99 22.71
CA SER A 9 -5.39 -32.57 23.78
C SER A 9 -5.12 -33.22 25.15
N ARG A 10 -4.06 -34.03 25.30
CA ARG A 10 -3.79 -34.79 26.53
C ARG A 10 -2.78 -34.16 27.50
N VAL A 11 -2.23 -32.97 27.20
CA VAL A 11 -1.20 -32.32 28.03
C VAL A 11 -1.73 -31.12 28.84
N LEU A 12 -2.99 -30.73 28.68
CA LEU A 12 -3.56 -29.55 29.38
C LEU A 12 -4.54 -29.89 30.52
N TRP A 13 -4.64 -31.16 30.94
CA TRP A 13 -5.58 -31.58 31.98
C TRP A 13 -4.99 -31.66 33.41
N GLU A 14 -3.68 -31.44 33.59
CA GLU A 14 -3.01 -31.69 34.89
C GLU A 14 -2.54 -30.44 35.67
N LYS A 15 -2.96 -29.22 35.32
CA LYS A 15 -2.67 -28.04 36.15
C LYS A 15 -3.94 -27.28 36.49
N GLY A 16 -4.45 -27.57 37.69
CA GLY A 16 -5.65 -26.96 38.25
C GLY A 16 -5.56 -25.44 38.34
N LEU A 17 -6.57 -24.78 37.77
CA LEU A 17 -6.93 -23.39 38.03
C LEU A 17 -8.47 -23.35 38.15
N PRO A 18 -9.03 -22.84 39.27
CA PRO A 18 -10.47 -22.77 39.47
C PRO A 18 -11.02 -21.43 38.93
N ASP A 19 -11.72 -21.46 37.79
CA ASP A 19 -12.89 -20.58 37.49
C ASP A 19 -13.36 -20.68 36.03
N LEU A 20 -13.80 -21.88 35.60
CA LEU A 20 -14.40 -22.09 34.26
C LEU A 20 -15.89 -22.46 34.29
N GLN A 21 -16.55 -22.32 35.44
CA GLN A 21 -17.99 -22.59 35.58
C GLN A 21 -18.92 -21.45 35.13
N LYS A 22 -18.40 -20.35 34.56
CA LYS A 22 -19.23 -19.22 34.10
C LYS A 22 -19.33 -19.03 32.58
N LEU A 23 -18.78 -19.93 31.75
CA LEU A 23 -18.77 -19.75 30.28
C LEU A 23 -19.48 -20.84 29.46
N THR A 24 -20.23 -21.76 30.07
CA THR A 24 -20.96 -22.82 29.36
C THR A 24 -22.49 -22.67 29.42
N ALA A 25 -23.00 -21.46 29.15
CA ALA A 25 -24.44 -21.22 29.03
C ALA A 25 -24.78 -20.29 27.85
N ALA A 26 -24.39 -20.64 26.62
CA ALA A 26 -24.90 -19.98 25.40
C ALA A 26 -24.70 -20.76 24.08
N VAL A 27 -24.56 -22.10 24.09
CA VAL A 27 -24.29 -22.87 22.84
C VAL A 27 -25.21 -24.08 22.66
N PRO A 28 -26.54 -23.92 22.77
CA PRO A 28 -27.37 -24.60 21.77
C PRO A 28 -28.58 -23.75 21.35
N ALA A 29 -28.44 -22.94 20.29
CA ALA A 29 -29.59 -22.29 19.64
C ALA A 29 -29.46 -22.07 18.11
N VAL A 30 -28.42 -22.60 17.44
CA VAL A 30 -28.21 -22.31 15.99
C VAL A 30 -28.25 -23.57 15.10
N ILE A 31 -28.34 -24.77 15.66
CA ILE A 31 -28.48 -26.03 14.87
C ILE A 31 -29.93 -26.53 14.92
N ALA A 32 -30.89 -25.66 14.59
CA ALA A 32 -32.31 -26.03 14.43
C ALA A 32 -33.06 -25.12 13.44
N ARG A 33 -32.38 -24.64 12.39
CA ARG A 33 -33.03 -24.00 11.22
C ARG A 33 -32.22 -24.25 9.96
N CYS A 34 -32.18 -25.49 9.49
CA CYS A 34 -31.73 -25.79 8.12
C CYS A 34 -32.09 -27.22 7.68
N GLN A 35 -33.27 -27.73 8.04
CA GLN A 35 -33.82 -28.93 7.41
C GLN A 35 -35.34 -28.84 7.46
N HIS A 36 -35.98 -28.41 6.37
CA HIS A 36 -37.36 -28.75 5.95
C HIS A 36 -37.68 -27.98 4.66
N SER A 37 -37.47 -28.62 3.50
CA SER A 37 -38.44 -28.66 2.39
C SER A 37 -37.78 -29.15 1.08
N GLU A 38 -37.52 -30.46 1.00
CA GLU A 38 -37.61 -31.15 -0.29
C GLU A 38 -38.88 -32.00 -0.26
N THR A 39 -39.74 -31.81 -1.26
CA THR A 39 -40.58 -32.79 -1.99
C THR A 39 -41.92 -32.16 -2.43
N GLY A 40 -42.26 -32.29 -3.73
CA GLY A 40 -43.66 -32.26 -4.18
C GLY A 40 -44.04 -31.42 -5.41
N HIS A 41 -43.94 -32.04 -6.59
CA HIS A 41 -44.71 -31.91 -7.85
C HIS A 41 -45.74 -30.78 -8.14
N GLY A 42 -45.71 -30.28 -9.39
CA GLY A 42 -46.90 -30.17 -10.28
C GLY A 42 -47.44 -28.76 -10.62
N PRO A 43 -48.15 -28.54 -11.76
CA PRO A 43 -47.90 -27.38 -12.64
C PRO A 43 -49.01 -26.30 -12.78
N GLY A 44 -48.58 -25.05 -13.06
CA GLY A 44 -49.27 -23.94 -13.78
C GLY A 44 -50.46 -23.22 -13.09
N PRO A 45 -51.01 -22.10 -13.65
CA PRO A 45 -50.49 -21.04 -14.52
C PRO A 45 -50.67 -19.60 -13.96
N THR A 46 -50.16 -18.59 -14.68
CA THR A 46 -50.28 -17.12 -14.53
C THR A 46 -51.71 -16.57 -14.40
N PRO A 47 -51.97 -15.36 -13.84
CA PRO A 47 -52.00 -14.11 -14.65
C PRO A 47 -51.61 -12.76 -13.97
N VAL A 48 -51.07 -11.86 -14.81
CA VAL A 48 -51.32 -10.41 -15.02
C VAL A 48 -51.82 -9.51 -13.87
N GLY A 49 -51.18 -8.34 -13.71
CA GLY A 49 -51.75 -7.18 -13.01
C GLY A 49 -50.86 -5.93 -13.06
N SER A 50 -51.06 -5.10 -14.09
CA SER A 50 -50.59 -3.71 -14.20
C SER A 50 -51.36 -2.78 -13.26
N LEU A 51 -50.74 -1.68 -12.81
CA LEU A 51 -51.35 -0.34 -12.74
C LEU A 51 -50.29 0.70 -12.36
N GLY A 52 -50.16 1.72 -13.21
CA GLY A 52 -49.31 2.89 -12.99
C GLY A 52 -50.04 4.01 -12.25
N SER A 53 -49.26 5.01 -11.85
CA SER A 53 -49.75 6.34 -11.48
C SER A 53 -48.83 7.39 -12.09
N SER A 54 -49.46 8.48 -12.56
CA SER A 54 -48.84 9.54 -13.34
C SER A 54 -49.47 10.89 -12.96
N HIS A 55 -48.73 11.95 -13.31
CA HIS A 55 -49.09 13.39 -13.36
C HIS A 55 -48.96 14.18 -12.03
N GLY A 56 -48.43 15.40 -12.04
CA GLY A 56 -47.98 16.24 -13.16
C GLY A 56 -47.43 17.58 -12.68
N TYR A 57 -46.85 18.35 -13.60
CA TYR A 57 -46.54 19.78 -13.42
C TYR A 57 -46.93 20.54 -14.70
N THR A 58 -47.57 21.69 -14.50
CA THR A 58 -48.11 22.61 -15.50
C THR A 58 -47.17 23.81 -15.69
N GLY A 59 -47.16 24.40 -16.90
CA GLY A 59 -46.48 25.67 -17.17
C GLY A 59 -46.45 26.07 -18.66
N THR A 60 -47.25 27.08 -18.99
CA THR A 60 -47.67 27.65 -20.30
C THR A 60 -46.69 28.59 -21.03
N THR A 61 -46.46 28.32 -22.33
CA THR A 61 -46.59 29.19 -23.56
C THR A 61 -46.06 30.64 -23.63
N GLN A 62 -45.24 30.96 -24.66
CA GLN A 62 -45.62 31.78 -25.85
C GLN A 62 -44.46 32.02 -26.87
N ASP A 63 -44.77 31.70 -28.14
CA ASP A 63 -44.57 32.38 -29.43
C ASP A 63 -43.21 32.85 -30.03
N MET A 64 -42.83 32.13 -31.09
CA MET A 64 -42.69 32.54 -32.52
C MET A 64 -41.76 33.70 -32.93
N HIS A 65 -40.68 33.35 -33.65
CA HIS A 65 -40.37 33.90 -34.99
C HIS A 65 -39.37 33.01 -35.77
N SER A 66 -39.67 32.73 -37.04
CA SER A 66 -38.74 32.27 -38.08
C SER A 66 -38.85 33.24 -39.26
N PRO A 67 -37.83 33.33 -40.13
CA PRO A 67 -38.03 32.71 -41.44
C PRO A 67 -36.80 32.08 -42.12
N SER A 68 -37.13 31.07 -42.93
CA SER A 68 -36.57 30.72 -44.25
C SER A 68 -35.24 29.95 -44.38
N GLY A 69 -35.36 28.75 -44.98
CA GLY A 69 -34.72 28.49 -46.28
C GLY A 69 -33.72 27.32 -46.35
N GLY A 70 -34.20 26.10 -46.67
CA GLY A 70 -33.31 25.00 -47.09
C GLY A 70 -34.05 23.70 -47.37
N ARG A 71 -34.23 23.36 -48.65
CA ARG A 71 -34.97 22.18 -49.17
C ARG A 71 -34.24 20.86 -48.86
N ARG A 72 -34.98 19.84 -48.38
CA ARG A 72 -34.52 18.43 -48.38
C ARG A 72 -34.92 17.75 -49.71
N PRO A 73 -34.04 16.99 -50.38
CA PRO A 73 -34.40 16.22 -51.57
C PRO A 73 -35.05 14.87 -51.21
N PRO A 74 -35.78 14.22 -52.15
CA PRO A 74 -36.70 13.12 -51.88
C PRO A 74 -36.01 11.75 -51.77
N TYR A 75 -36.66 10.86 -51.02
CA TYR A 75 -36.39 9.43 -50.90
C TYR A 75 -36.40 8.75 -52.28
N LEU A 76 -35.34 8.00 -52.60
CA LEU A 76 -35.30 7.07 -53.72
C LEU A 76 -35.18 5.65 -53.17
N ASP A 77 -36.21 4.86 -53.49
CA ASP A 77 -36.37 3.46 -53.19
C ASP A 77 -35.64 2.65 -54.28
N THR A 78 -34.60 1.89 -53.91
CA THR A 78 -33.92 0.96 -54.84
C THR A 78 -33.63 -0.36 -54.14
N HIS A 79 -34.62 -1.25 -54.09
CA HIS A 79 -34.42 -2.67 -53.86
C HIS A 79 -34.07 -3.39 -55.17
N ASN A 80 -32.79 -3.73 -55.37
CA ASN A 80 -32.40 -4.89 -56.17
C ASN A 80 -30.98 -5.36 -55.78
N PRO A 81 -30.79 -6.45 -55.00
CA PRO A 81 -29.46 -6.98 -54.73
C PRO A 81 -28.99 -7.82 -55.92
N ALA A 82 -27.86 -7.42 -56.52
CA ALA A 82 -27.13 -8.24 -57.49
C ALA A 82 -26.68 -9.58 -56.86
N PRO A 83 -26.58 -10.68 -57.63
CA PRO A 83 -26.22 -11.98 -57.08
C PRO A 83 -24.75 -11.98 -56.63
N VAL A 84 -24.52 -12.17 -55.34
CA VAL A 84 -23.19 -12.40 -54.76
C VAL A 84 -22.65 -13.72 -55.30
N ARG A 85 -21.60 -13.68 -56.12
CA ARG A 85 -20.81 -14.87 -56.48
C ARG A 85 -20.26 -15.48 -55.19
N LYS A 86 -20.74 -16.67 -54.82
CA LYS A 86 -20.05 -17.52 -53.84
C LYS A 86 -18.69 -17.90 -54.43
N GLN A 87 -17.63 -17.20 -54.01
CA GLN A 87 -16.29 -17.74 -54.13
C GLN A 87 -16.26 -18.99 -53.25
N HIS A 88 -16.16 -20.16 -53.89
CA HIS A 88 -15.73 -21.36 -53.19
C HIS A 88 -14.29 -21.09 -52.74
N MET A 89 -14.11 -20.80 -51.45
CA MET A 89 -12.78 -20.84 -50.85
C MET A 89 -12.31 -22.30 -50.87
N ASP A 90 -11.12 -22.50 -51.41
CA ASP A 90 -10.46 -23.78 -51.44
C ASP A 90 -10.13 -24.23 -50.00
N ALA A 91 -10.67 -25.39 -49.59
CA ALA A 91 -10.44 -25.97 -48.27
C ALA A 91 -8.97 -26.40 -48.06
N SER A 92 -8.13 -26.38 -49.11
CA SER A 92 -6.69 -26.62 -49.03
C SER A 92 -5.91 -25.47 -48.36
N GLN A 93 -6.53 -24.29 -48.16
CA GLN A 93 -5.91 -23.13 -47.50
C GLN A 93 -6.08 -23.10 -45.97
N TYR A 94 -6.79 -24.06 -45.38
CA TYR A 94 -6.68 -24.30 -43.94
C TYR A 94 -5.32 -24.96 -43.68
N GLN A 95 -4.25 -24.15 -43.67
CA GLN A 95 -3.07 -24.46 -42.87
C GLN A 95 -3.57 -24.94 -41.51
N GLN A 96 -3.03 -26.06 -41.02
CA GLN A 96 -3.38 -26.63 -39.72
C GLN A 96 -3.45 -25.49 -38.70
N LEU A 97 -4.67 -25.17 -38.25
CA LEU A 97 -4.84 -24.14 -37.23
C LEU A 97 -3.99 -24.58 -36.03
N PRO A 98 -3.19 -23.68 -35.44
CA PRO A 98 -2.33 -24.03 -34.32
C PRO A 98 -3.17 -24.69 -33.23
N LEU A 99 -2.58 -25.65 -32.52
CA LEU A 99 -3.28 -26.28 -31.40
C LEU A 99 -3.73 -25.19 -30.42
N ILE A 100 -4.86 -25.39 -29.73
CA ILE A 100 -5.44 -24.39 -28.81
C ILE A 100 -4.39 -23.88 -27.80
N ASP A 101 -3.47 -24.75 -27.36
CA ASP A 101 -2.38 -24.40 -26.45
C ASP A 101 -1.28 -23.52 -27.09
N GLU A 102 -1.09 -23.60 -28.41
CA GLU A 102 -0.19 -22.69 -29.16
C GLU A 102 -0.82 -21.29 -29.32
N LEU A 103 -2.15 -21.21 -29.38
CA LEU A 103 -2.89 -19.94 -29.45
C LEU A 103 -3.07 -19.27 -28.08
N MET A 104 -3.14 -20.06 -27.00
CA MET A 104 -3.35 -19.60 -25.63
C MET A 104 -2.24 -20.10 -24.70
N PRO A 105 -0.98 -19.73 -24.95
CA PRO A 105 0.14 -20.18 -24.15
C PRO A 105 -0.02 -19.71 -22.71
N ARG A 106 0.32 -20.57 -21.75
CA ARG A 106 0.22 -20.22 -20.33
C ARG A 106 1.31 -19.24 -19.90
N LEU A 107 2.52 -19.41 -20.44
CA LEU A 107 3.71 -18.59 -20.18
C LEU A 107 4.27 -18.06 -21.51
N VAL A 108 4.76 -16.83 -21.49
CA VAL A 108 5.41 -16.16 -22.61
C VAL A 108 6.57 -15.31 -22.10
N GLU A 109 7.46 -14.92 -23.01
CA GLU A 109 8.49 -13.90 -22.75
C GLU A 109 8.13 -12.62 -23.52
N ARG A 110 8.38 -11.45 -22.91
CA ARG A 110 8.11 -10.15 -23.53
C ARG A 110 9.23 -9.12 -23.29
N PRO A 111 10.48 -9.35 -23.76
CA PRO A 111 11.56 -8.37 -23.68
C PRO A 111 11.34 -7.23 -24.68
N ASN A 112 10.36 -6.37 -24.40
CA ASN A 112 9.95 -5.28 -25.28
C ASN A 112 10.57 -3.94 -24.86
N GLY A 113 11.38 -3.34 -25.74
CA GLY A 113 12.12 -2.10 -25.46
C GLY A 113 13.49 -2.35 -24.84
N GLN A 114 13.98 -1.41 -24.04
CA GLN A 114 15.27 -1.49 -23.35
C GLN A 114 15.04 -1.43 -21.84
N LYS A 115 15.91 -2.08 -21.04
CA LYS A 115 15.90 -1.90 -19.59
C LYS A 115 16.08 -0.42 -19.25
N VAL A 116 15.35 0.04 -18.25
CA VAL A 116 15.43 1.43 -17.77
C VAL A 116 16.67 1.62 -16.92
N GLN A 117 17.09 2.87 -16.71
CA GLN A 117 18.10 3.17 -15.71
C GLN A 117 17.57 2.71 -14.33
N PRO A 118 18.34 1.89 -13.59
CA PRO A 118 17.92 1.39 -12.29
C PRO A 118 17.87 2.52 -11.27
N THR A 119 17.02 2.38 -10.25
CA THR A 119 16.99 3.33 -9.11
C THR A 119 18.30 3.30 -8.32
N PHE A 120 18.86 2.11 -8.14
CA PHE A 120 20.10 1.87 -7.40
C PHE A 120 21.18 1.29 -8.31
N SER A 121 22.44 1.35 -7.87
CA SER A 121 23.54 0.69 -8.58
C SER A 121 23.32 -0.84 -8.65
N VAL A 122 23.97 -1.47 -9.63
CA VAL A 122 23.94 -2.94 -9.74
C VAL A 122 24.62 -3.56 -8.52
N GLU A 123 25.65 -2.91 -7.99
CA GLU A 123 26.38 -3.30 -6.79
C GLU A 123 25.46 -3.32 -5.56
N GLU A 124 24.59 -2.32 -5.39
CA GLU A 124 23.62 -2.27 -4.31
C GLU A 124 22.58 -3.39 -4.42
N LEU A 125 22.01 -3.59 -5.61
CA LEU A 125 21.07 -4.69 -5.83
C LEU A 125 21.73 -6.06 -5.60
N GLN A 126 22.99 -6.23 -6.00
CA GLN A 126 23.76 -7.46 -5.76
C GLN A 126 24.08 -7.63 -4.27
N ARG A 127 24.37 -6.56 -3.53
CA ARG A 127 24.56 -6.59 -2.06
C ARG A 127 23.31 -7.14 -1.37
N ARG A 128 22.12 -6.65 -1.73
CA ARG A 128 20.83 -7.14 -1.19
C ARG A 128 20.66 -8.63 -1.44
N LEU A 129 20.90 -9.09 -2.67
CA LEU A 129 20.81 -10.51 -3.02
C LEU A 129 21.85 -11.36 -2.28
N ASN A 130 23.06 -10.86 -2.07
CA ASN A 130 24.10 -11.57 -1.34
C ASN A 130 23.72 -11.75 0.14
N LEU A 131 23.11 -10.73 0.77
CA LEU A 131 22.59 -10.83 2.13
C LEU A 131 21.47 -11.88 2.22
N LEU A 132 20.52 -11.85 1.29
CA LEU A 132 19.46 -12.85 1.21
C LEU A 132 20.01 -14.26 1.02
N ARG A 133 20.93 -14.47 0.07
CA ARG A 133 21.54 -15.78 -0.21
C ARG A 133 22.38 -16.29 0.95
N THR A 134 23.06 -15.39 1.66
CA THR A 134 23.77 -15.75 2.91
C THR A 134 22.79 -16.28 3.95
N PHE A 135 21.67 -15.58 4.15
CA PHE A 135 20.61 -16.05 5.04
C PHE A 135 20.02 -17.39 4.58
N MET A 136 19.78 -17.55 3.28
CA MET A 136 19.29 -18.80 2.69
C MET A 136 20.21 -19.99 3.02
N ILE A 137 21.53 -19.82 2.88
CA ILE A 137 22.52 -20.85 3.26
C ILE A 137 22.40 -21.20 4.75
N THR A 138 22.41 -20.19 5.63
CA THR A 138 22.39 -20.41 7.09
C THR A 138 21.09 -21.05 7.57
N SER A 139 19.98 -20.77 6.87
CA SER A 139 18.63 -21.23 7.22
C SER A 139 18.19 -22.46 6.42
N ARG A 140 19.06 -23.01 5.56
CA ARG A 140 18.78 -24.15 4.67
C ARG A 140 17.53 -23.95 3.79
N ILE A 141 17.43 -22.77 3.19
CA ILE A 141 16.38 -22.40 2.24
C ILE A 141 16.97 -22.50 0.83
N ASP A 142 16.36 -23.31 -0.03
CA ASP A 142 16.90 -23.59 -1.36
C ASP A 142 16.44 -22.55 -2.40
N ALA A 143 15.22 -22.04 -2.24
CA ALA A 143 14.65 -20.98 -3.05
C ALA A 143 13.74 -20.08 -2.21
N VAL A 144 13.52 -18.86 -2.69
CA VAL A 144 12.56 -17.91 -2.11
C VAL A 144 11.57 -17.47 -3.19
N LEU A 145 10.29 -17.41 -2.85
CA LEU A 145 9.26 -16.77 -3.66
C LEU A 145 8.73 -15.55 -2.88
N PHE A 146 9.14 -14.37 -3.32
CA PHE A 146 8.48 -13.14 -2.91
C PHE A 146 7.22 -12.94 -3.72
N THR A 147 6.21 -12.35 -3.09
CA THR A 147 4.88 -12.05 -3.61
C THR A 147 4.43 -10.64 -3.23
N SER A 148 5.05 -10.02 -2.22
CA SER A 148 4.73 -8.67 -1.77
C SER A 148 5.37 -7.58 -2.62
N TYR A 149 4.73 -6.40 -2.67
CA TYR A 149 5.28 -5.22 -3.35
C TYR A 149 6.68 -4.86 -2.89
N HIS A 150 6.88 -4.78 -1.56
CA HIS A 150 8.11 -4.25 -0.99
C HIS A 150 9.30 -5.18 -1.20
N ASN A 151 9.15 -6.50 -1.07
CA ASN A 151 10.27 -7.41 -1.33
C ASN A 151 10.54 -7.56 -2.83
N ILE A 152 9.51 -7.63 -3.69
CA ILE A 152 9.74 -7.65 -5.14
C ILE A 152 10.47 -6.36 -5.57
N ASN A 153 10.01 -5.19 -5.11
CA ASN A 153 10.66 -3.92 -5.40
C ASN A 153 12.10 -3.87 -4.86
N TYR A 154 12.30 -4.22 -3.58
CA TYR A 154 13.61 -4.15 -2.92
C TYR A 154 14.69 -4.99 -3.61
N TYR A 155 14.34 -6.20 -4.06
CA TYR A 155 15.31 -7.11 -4.69
C TYR A 155 15.41 -6.99 -6.21
N SER A 156 14.48 -6.29 -6.88
CA SER A 156 14.44 -6.26 -8.36
C SER A 156 14.26 -4.88 -9.02
N ASP A 157 13.94 -3.83 -8.26
CA ASP A 157 13.57 -2.49 -8.76
C ASP A 157 12.25 -2.44 -9.57
N PHE A 158 11.42 -3.48 -9.42
CA PHE A 158 10.10 -3.56 -10.03
C PHE A 158 8.99 -3.44 -8.97
N LEU A 159 8.25 -2.32 -9.02
CA LEU A 159 7.01 -2.12 -8.28
C LEU A 159 5.81 -2.48 -9.17
N TYR A 160 5.09 -3.55 -8.82
CA TYR A 160 3.99 -4.05 -9.65
C TYR A 160 2.65 -3.36 -9.38
N CYS A 161 1.68 -3.55 -10.28
CA CYS A 161 0.28 -3.19 -10.10
C CYS A 161 -0.57 -4.46 -9.98
N ALA A 162 -1.08 -4.76 -8.78
CA ALA A 162 -1.80 -6.02 -8.53
C ALA A 162 -3.04 -6.17 -9.40
N PHE A 163 -3.99 -5.23 -9.27
CA PHE A 163 -5.32 -5.31 -9.90
C PHE A 163 -5.98 -6.71 -9.77
N GLY A 164 -5.82 -7.36 -8.61
CA GLY A 164 -6.32 -8.72 -8.32
C GLY A 164 -5.50 -9.88 -8.89
N ARG A 165 -4.38 -9.60 -9.58
CA ARG A 165 -3.43 -10.58 -10.10
C ARG A 165 -2.29 -10.86 -9.12
N THR A 166 -1.71 -12.05 -9.20
CA THR A 166 -0.57 -12.46 -8.38
C THR A 166 0.73 -12.18 -9.11
N TYR A 167 1.70 -11.62 -8.41
CA TYR A 167 3.05 -11.36 -8.91
C TYR A 167 4.06 -12.10 -8.04
N GLY A 168 5.26 -12.27 -8.57
CA GLY A 168 6.31 -12.93 -7.80
C GLY A 168 7.72 -12.57 -8.22
N LEU A 169 8.66 -12.83 -7.32
CA LEU A 169 10.09 -12.84 -7.60
C LEU A 169 10.67 -14.12 -7.00
N VAL A 170 11.12 -15.03 -7.86
CA VAL A 170 11.83 -16.24 -7.46
C VAL A 170 13.31 -15.92 -7.35
N VAL A 171 13.91 -16.24 -6.21
CA VAL A 171 15.35 -16.14 -5.96
C VAL A 171 15.89 -17.50 -5.56
N THR A 172 16.90 -17.97 -6.29
CA THR A 172 17.72 -19.15 -5.96
C THR A 172 19.17 -18.72 -5.77
N MET A 173 20.05 -19.67 -5.46
CA MET A 173 21.48 -19.38 -5.29
C MET A 173 22.13 -18.79 -6.54
N ASP A 174 21.63 -19.11 -7.73
CA ASP A 174 22.21 -18.73 -9.02
C ASP A 174 21.29 -17.89 -9.91
N LYS A 175 19.96 -17.90 -9.67
CA LYS A 175 18.99 -17.20 -10.53
C LYS A 175 18.04 -16.27 -9.76
N VAL A 176 17.64 -15.20 -10.44
CA VAL A 176 16.55 -14.28 -10.06
C VAL A 176 15.58 -14.20 -11.23
N LEU A 177 14.28 -14.41 -10.98
CA LEU A 177 13.23 -14.39 -11.99
C LEU A 177 12.00 -13.66 -11.46
N SER A 178 11.63 -12.53 -12.07
CA SER A 178 10.32 -11.92 -11.81
C SER A 178 9.23 -12.64 -12.61
N ILE A 179 8.06 -12.75 -12.02
CA ILE A 179 6.86 -13.36 -12.62
C ILE A 179 5.79 -12.27 -12.67
N SER A 180 5.40 -11.89 -13.89
CA SER A 180 4.43 -10.81 -14.12
C SER A 180 3.26 -11.25 -14.98
N ALA A 181 2.19 -10.47 -14.97
CA ALA A 181 1.02 -10.74 -15.79
C ALA A 181 1.18 -10.20 -17.22
N ALA A 182 0.54 -10.86 -18.19
CA ALA A 182 0.61 -10.46 -19.60
C ALA A 182 0.06 -9.05 -19.89
N ILE A 183 -0.75 -8.51 -19.00
CA ILE A 183 -1.29 -7.14 -19.11
C ILE A 183 -0.20 -6.06 -19.03
N ASP A 184 0.91 -6.33 -18.33
CA ASP A 184 1.99 -5.35 -18.15
C ASP A 184 2.97 -5.29 -19.32
N GLY A 185 2.76 -6.15 -20.33
CA GLY A 185 3.62 -6.21 -21.51
C GLY A 185 5.07 -6.53 -21.14
N GLY A 186 5.99 -5.64 -21.51
CA GLY A 186 7.42 -5.78 -21.21
C GLY A 186 7.94 -4.85 -20.12
N GLN A 187 7.09 -4.06 -19.46
CA GLN A 187 7.54 -3.14 -18.39
C GLN A 187 8.19 -3.88 -17.21
N PRO A 188 7.68 -5.03 -16.73
CA PRO A 188 8.31 -5.77 -15.63
C PRO A 188 9.73 -6.22 -15.97
N TRP A 189 9.95 -6.70 -17.21
CA TRP A 189 11.28 -7.04 -17.70
C TRP A 189 12.21 -5.82 -17.77
N ARG A 190 11.70 -4.67 -18.23
CA ARG A 190 12.50 -3.43 -18.29
C ARG A 190 12.94 -2.94 -16.92
N ARG A 191 12.12 -3.19 -15.88
CA ARG A 191 12.36 -2.75 -14.50
C ARG A 191 13.04 -3.79 -13.63
N THR A 192 12.96 -5.07 -13.95
CA THR A 192 13.68 -6.13 -13.24
C THR A 192 15.17 -5.99 -13.58
N GLN A 193 15.95 -5.32 -12.73
CA GLN A 193 17.33 -4.93 -13.09
C GLN A 193 18.30 -6.11 -12.98
N ILE A 194 18.14 -6.95 -11.96
CA ILE A 194 18.88 -8.21 -11.82
C ILE A 194 17.96 -9.39 -12.15
N GLY A 195 18.42 -10.23 -13.08
CA GLY A 195 17.72 -11.44 -13.49
C GLY A 195 16.81 -11.26 -14.70
N ASP A 196 15.97 -12.28 -14.89
CA ASP A 196 15.05 -12.43 -16.02
C ASP A 196 13.60 -12.14 -15.60
N ASN A 197 12.69 -12.18 -16.58
CA ASN A 197 11.25 -12.06 -16.36
C ASN A 197 10.50 -13.11 -17.18
N VAL A 198 9.52 -13.77 -16.55
CA VAL A 198 8.55 -14.62 -17.24
C VAL A 198 7.15 -14.00 -17.09
N VAL A 199 6.37 -14.09 -18.15
CA VAL A 199 5.03 -13.51 -18.21
C VAL A 199 3.99 -14.63 -18.24
N TYR A 200 3.07 -14.65 -17.29
CA TYR A 200 1.93 -15.57 -17.33
C TYR A 200 0.70 -14.92 -17.98
N THR A 201 -0.15 -15.71 -18.62
CA THR A 201 -1.36 -15.22 -19.29
C THR A 201 -2.64 -15.52 -18.51
N ASP A 202 -3.70 -14.73 -18.75
CA ASP A 202 -5.02 -14.93 -18.14
C ASP A 202 -5.86 -16.04 -18.81
N TRP A 203 -5.34 -16.69 -19.86
CA TRP A 203 -6.10 -17.67 -20.65
C TRP A 203 -6.50 -18.91 -19.87
N GLN A 204 -5.73 -19.26 -18.84
CA GLN A 204 -5.99 -20.40 -17.97
C GLN A 204 -5.75 -20.00 -16.52
N ARG A 205 -6.56 -20.56 -15.60
CA ARG A 205 -6.40 -20.30 -14.16
C ARG A 205 -5.05 -20.83 -13.68
N ASP A 206 -4.52 -20.13 -12.68
CA ASP A 206 -3.33 -20.53 -11.92
C ASP A 206 -2.02 -20.58 -12.75
N ASN A 207 -1.97 -19.91 -13.90
CA ASN A 207 -0.75 -19.80 -14.73
C ASN A 207 0.42 -19.14 -14.00
N PHE A 208 0.17 -18.26 -13.03
CA PHE A 208 1.20 -17.76 -12.11
C PHE A 208 1.90 -18.92 -11.37
N TYR A 209 1.13 -19.84 -10.77
CA TYR A 209 1.70 -20.96 -10.03
C TYR A 209 2.38 -21.97 -10.94
N GLN A 210 1.93 -22.09 -12.20
CA GLN A 210 2.67 -22.85 -13.19
C GLN A 210 4.03 -22.21 -13.50
N ALA A 211 4.14 -20.89 -13.58
CA ALA A 211 5.43 -20.21 -13.74
C ALA A 211 6.39 -20.54 -12.59
N VAL A 212 5.89 -20.53 -11.35
CA VAL A 212 6.65 -20.94 -10.16
C VAL A 212 7.07 -22.42 -10.26
N GLN A 213 6.16 -23.31 -10.64
CA GLN A 213 6.45 -24.73 -10.80
C GLN A 213 7.55 -24.98 -11.85
N VAL A 214 7.42 -24.37 -13.03
CA VAL A 214 8.38 -24.52 -14.13
C VAL A 214 9.77 -24.03 -13.70
N GLU A 215 9.84 -22.90 -12.98
CA GLU A 215 11.12 -22.36 -12.54
C GLU A 215 11.82 -23.26 -11.50
N LEU A 216 11.06 -23.88 -10.61
CA LEU A 216 11.62 -24.69 -9.50
C LEU A 216 11.78 -26.19 -9.83
N ALA A 217 11.14 -26.67 -10.91
CA ALA A 217 11.15 -28.09 -11.28
C ALA A 217 12.55 -28.61 -11.65
N GLY A 218 12.81 -29.89 -11.36
CA GLY A 218 14.03 -30.59 -11.79
C GLY A 218 15.34 -30.16 -11.11
N ARG A 219 15.28 -29.22 -10.15
CA ARG A 219 16.45 -28.66 -9.45
C ARG A 219 16.81 -29.37 -8.14
N GLY A 220 16.01 -30.32 -7.67
CA GLY A 220 16.25 -31.04 -6.40
C GLY A 220 16.13 -30.16 -5.15
N LEU A 221 15.39 -29.04 -5.24
CA LEU A 221 15.18 -28.10 -4.15
C LEU A 221 14.11 -28.66 -3.19
N MET A 222 14.36 -28.56 -1.89
CA MET A 222 13.51 -29.14 -0.83
C MET A 222 12.76 -28.08 -0.03
N THR A 223 13.30 -26.87 0.10
CA THR A 223 12.75 -25.81 0.96
C THR A 223 12.51 -24.52 0.19
N LEU A 224 11.28 -24.01 0.25
CA LEU A 224 10.85 -22.73 -0.35
C LEU A 224 10.53 -21.72 0.75
N GLY A 225 11.29 -20.62 0.82
CA GLY A 225 10.95 -19.45 1.63
C GLY A 225 9.79 -18.67 0.99
N VAL A 226 8.76 -18.36 1.78
CA VAL A 226 7.61 -17.55 1.35
C VAL A 226 7.22 -16.58 2.46
N GLU A 227 6.54 -15.49 2.10
CA GLU A 227 6.16 -14.43 3.03
C GLU A 227 4.86 -14.78 3.77
N PHE A 228 4.95 -15.31 5.00
CA PHE A 228 3.75 -15.70 5.76
C PHE A 228 2.88 -14.50 6.18
N ASP A 229 3.47 -13.31 6.19
CA ASP A 229 2.82 -12.03 6.49
C ASP A 229 2.15 -11.39 5.27
N HIS A 230 2.34 -11.93 4.06
CA HIS A 230 1.71 -11.42 2.83
C HIS A 230 0.87 -12.48 2.09
N MET A 231 1.34 -13.72 2.04
CA MET A 231 0.69 -14.77 1.27
C MET A 231 -0.66 -15.16 1.89
N THR A 232 -1.71 -15.10 1.08
CA THR A 232 -3.06 -15.50 1.53
C THR A 232 -3.20 -17.01 1.64
N LEU A 233 -4.21 -17.48 2.39
CA LEU A 233 -4.52 -18.91 2.51
C LEU A 233 -4.83 -19.57 1.14
N ASP A 234 -5.53 -18.87 0.26
CA ASP A 234 -5.80 -19.35 -1.11
C ASP A 234 -4.50 -19.47 -1.91
N GLY A 235 -3.63 -18.45 -1.84
CA GLY A 235 -2.35 -18.48 -2.54
C GLY A 235 -1.42 -19.57 -2.02
N PHE A 236 -1.38 -19.77 -0.70
CA PHE A 236 -0.63 -20.85 -0.08
C PHE A 236 -1.14 -22.23 -0.51
N THR A 237 -2.46 -22.39 -0.62
CA THR A 237 -3.09 -23.64 -1.09
C THR A 237 -2.70 -23.94 -2.54
N LYS A 238 -2.78 -22.96 -3.44
CA LYS A 238 -2.41 -23.11 -4.85
C LYS A 238 -0.91 -23.38 -5.02
N LEU A 239 -0.08 -22.70 -4.23
CA LEU A 239 1.37 -22.96 -4.21
C LEU A 239 1.69 -24.39 -3.75
N ASN A 240 0.99 -24.91 -2.74
CA ASN A 240 1.15 -26.30 -2.31
C ASN A 240 0.78 -27.30 -3.40
N LEU A 241 -0.19 -27.00 -4.26
CA LEU A 241 -0.53 -27.86 -5.40
C LEU A 241 0.53 -27.79 -6.51
N ALA A 242 1.12 -26.61 -6.73
CA ALA A 242 2.11 -26.41 -7.78
C ALA A 242 3.49 -27.01 -7.45
N VAL A 243 3.91 -26.95 -6.19
CA VAL A 243 5.18 -27.51 -5.69
C VAL A 243 4.95 -28.35 -4.43
N PRO A 244 4.32 -29.53 -4.55
CA PRO A 244 3.90 -30.34 -3.40
C PRO A 244 5.05 -30.89 -2.57
N ASP A 245 6.20 -31.15 -3.22
CA ASP A 245 7.35 -31.81 -2.59
C ASP A 245 8.26 -30.84 -1.82
N MET A 246 8.03 -29.52 -1.92
CA MET A 246 8.81 -28.51 -1.21
C MET A 246 8.16 -28.13 0.12
N GLN A 247 8.95 -28.10 1.19
CA GLN A 247 8.56 -27.53 2.48
C GLN A 247 8.53 -26.00 2.39
N LYS A 248 7.44 -25.37 2.85
CA LYS A 248 7.32 -23.91 2.89
C LYS A 248 7.77 -23.41 4.26
N THR A 249 8.61 -22.38 4.29
CA THR A 249 9.05 -21.70 5.52
C THR A 249 8.88 -20.20 5.40
N ASP A 250 8.71 -19.51 6.52
CA ASP A 250 8.62 -18.05 6.52
C ASP A 250 9.96 -17.41 6.12
N ILE A 251 9.89 -16.39 5.26
CA ILE A 251 10.99 -15.51 4.88
C ILE A 251 10.68 -14.03 5.19
N GLY A 252 9.43 -13.71 5.54
CA GLY A 252 8.96 -12.34 5.74
C GLY A 252 9.72 -11.63 6.86
N LYS A 253 9.78 -12.25 8.05
CA LYS A 253 10.51 -11.69 9.20
C LYS A 253 12.00 -11.49 8.93
N ALA A 254 12.63 -12.46 8.27
CA ALA A 254 14.07 -12.37 7.99
C ALA A 254 14.37 -11.23 7.02
N THR A 255 13.59 -11.11 5.94
CA THR A 255 13.81 -10.04 4.95
C THR A 255 13.48 -8.67 5.50
N MET A 256 12.44 -8.55 6.32
CA MET A 256 12.15 -7.34 7.07
C MET A 256 13.37 -6.87 7.88
N ARG A 257 14.01 -7.75 8.66
CA ARG A 257 15.25 -7.42 9.40
C ARG A 257 16.40 -7.02 8.48
N LEU A 258 16.56 -7.68 7.34
CA LEU A 258 17.59 -7.33 6.35
C LEU A 258 17.39 -5.94 5.74
N ARG A 259 16.14 -5.44 5.69
CA ARG A 259 15.80 -4.09 5.19
C ARG A 259 15.82 -3.01 6.27
N MET A 260 15.92 -3.36 7.55
CA MET A 260 15.93 -2.37 8.64
C MET A 260 17.16 -1.45 8.56
N LYS A 261 18.31 -1.97 8.12
CA LYS A 261 19.55 -1.20 7.93
C LYS A 261 19.72 -0.82 6.47
N LYS A 262 19.65 0.48 6.19
CA LYS A 262 19.70 1.07 4.85
C LYS A 262 21.15 1.19 4.41
N SER A 263 21.40 1.02 3.12
CA SER A 263 22.67 1.41 2.51
C SER A 263 22.79 2.92 2.34
N ASP A 264 23.99 3.39 2.02
CA ASP A 264 24.24 4.80 1.68
C ASP A 264 23.41 5.26 0.48
N GLU A 265 23.18 4.39 -0.51
CA GLU A 265 22.34 4.71 -1.67
C GLU A 265 20.86 4.84 -1.28
N GLU A 266 20.38 3.97 -0.38
CA GLU A 266 19.01 4.07 0.15
C GLU A 266 18.82 5.35 0.98
N ILE A 267 19.80 5.68 1.84
CA ILE A 267 19.77 6.92 2.63
C ILE A 267 19.80 8.14 1.71
N ALA A 268 20.60 8.13 0.64
CA ALA A 268 20.63 9.21 -0.34
C ALA A 268 19.27 9.41 -1.04
N LEU A 269 18.59 8.33 -1.42
CA LEU A 269 17.25 8.39 -2.01
C LEU A 269 16.22 8.92 -1.00
N ILE A 270 16.29 8.48 0.26
CA ILE A 270 15.41 8.94 1.34
C ILE A 270 15.65 10.43 1.63
N ARG A 271 16.88 10.91 1.66
CA ARG A 271 17.18 12.35 1.82
C ARG A 271 16.55 13.19 0.71
N GLU A 272 16.59 12.70 -0.52
CA GLU A 272 15.93 13.39 -1.62
C GLU A 272 14.40 13.36 -1.50
N GLY A 273 13.84 12.25 -1.01
CA GLY A 273 12.42 12.16 -0.65
C GLY A 273 12.02 13.18 0.42
N ALA A 274 12.80 13.32 1.48
CA ALA A 274 12.57 14.30 2.56
C ALA A 274 12.61 15.75 2.03
N ARG A 275 13.61 16.09 1.20
CA ARG A 275 13.69 17.40 0.55
C ARG A 275 12.47 17.70 -0.33
N ILE A 276 11.93 16.69 -1.03
CA ILE A 276 10.74 16.83 -1.86
C ILE A 276 9.47 16.93 -0.98
N ALA A 277 9.45 16.28 0.18
CA ALA A 277 8.37 16.42 1.15
C ALA A 277 8.33 17.86 1.70
N ASP A 278 9.49 18.43 2.04
CA ASP A 278 9.62 19.84 2.42
C ASP A 278 9.07 20.78 1.33
N LEU A 279 9.39 20.53 0.06
CA LEU A 279 8.82 21.28 -1.07
C LEU A 279 7.29 21.18 -1.10
N GLY A 280 6.74 19.98 -0.88
CA GLY A 280 5.30 19.77 -0.75
C GLY A 280 4.72 20.59 0.39
N GLY A 281 5.42 20.65 1.53
CA GLY A 281 5.00 21.42 2.69
C GLY A 281 4.92 22.92 2.39
N TRP A 282 5.94 23.48 1.75
CA TRP A 282 5.93 24.88 1.32
C TRP A 282 4.83 25.19 0.29
N ALA A 283 4.51 24.24 -0.59
CA ALA A 283 3.40 24.39 -1.52
C ALA A 283 2.04 24.46 -0.80
N VAL A 284 1.87 23.74 0.32
CA VAL A 284 0.67 23.90 1.17
C VAL A 284 0.61 25.31 1.76
N VAL A 285 1.73 25.81 2.31
CA VAL A 285 1.81 27.17 2.87
C VAL A 285 1.49 28.23 1.81
N GLU A 286 2.01 28.07 0.59
CA GLU A 286 1.75 28.98 -0.55
C GLU A 286 0.26 29.07 -0.90
N ALA A 287 -0.44 27.94 -0.88
CA ALA A 287 -1.85 27.85 -1.28
C ALA A 287 -2.85 28.05 -0.13
N LEU A 288 -2.37 28.13 1.11
CA LEU A 288 -3.23 28.24 2.29
C LEU A 288 -3.83 29.64 2.39
N GLU A 289 -5.16 29.72 2.43
CA GLU A 289 -5.92 30.94 2.69
C GLU A 289 -7.26 30.60 3.37
N GLU A 290 -7.90 31.59 3.99
CA GLU A 290 -9.22 31.36 4.58
C GLU A 290 -10.26 30.97 3.52
N GLY A 291 -10.98 29.89 3.77
CA GLY A 291 -12.04 29.39 2.90
C GLY A 291 -11.57 28.42 1.82
N VAL A 292 -10.26 28.21 1.63
CA VAL A 292 -9.74 27.18 0.71
C VAL A 292 -10.19 25.79 1.18
N PRO A 293 -10.69 24.92 0.29
CA PRO A 293 -11.02 23.55 0.67
C PRO A 293 -9.76 22.68 0.73
N GLU A 294 -9.73 21.73 1.67
CA GLU A 294 -8.58 20.82 1.91
C GLU A 294 -8.05 20.17 0.63
N TYR A 295 -8.94 19.75 -0.28
CA TYR A 295 -8.55 19.07 -1.51
C TYR A 295 -7.75 19.95 -2.48
N GLU A 296 -7.96 21.27 -2.50
CA GLU A 296 -7.17 22.16 -3.36
C GLU A 296 -5.72 22.23 -2.86
N LEU A 297 -5.53 22.30 -1.54
CA LEU A 297 -4.20 22.24 -0.91
C LEU A 297 -3.51 20.91 -1.20
N ALA A 298 -4.23 19.80 -1.05
CA ALA A 298 -3.69 18.46 -1.32
C ALA A 298 -3.30 18.28 -2.80
N ILE A 299 -4.14 18.72 -3.74
CA ILE A 299 -3.85 18.68 -5.19
C ILE A 299 -2.61 19.53 -5.50
N HIS A 300 -2.53 20.73 -4.92
CA HIS A 300 -1.42 21.65 -5.15
C HIS A 300 -0.08 21.04 -4.68
N ALA A 301 -0.02 20.55 -3.44
CA ALA A 301 1.16 19.91 -2.88
C ALA A 301 1.57 18.63 -3.62
N ALA A 302 0.62 17.74 -3.90
CA ALA A 302 0.91 16.50 -4.63
C ALA A 302 1.44 16.77 -6.06
N ASN A 303 0.92 17.79 -6.74
CA ASN A 303 1.42 18.22 -8.05
C ASN A 303 2.84 18.80 -7.97
N ALA A 304 3.13 19.63 -6.96
CA ALA A 304 4.46 20.19 -6.74
C ALA A 304 5.49 19.08 -6.55
N MET A 305 5.22 18.14 -5.64
CA MET A 305 6.08 16.98 -5.39
C MET A 305 6.25 16.09 -6.62
N THR A 306 5.16 15.75 -7.31
CA THR A 306 5.20 14.87 -8.49
C THR A 306 6.05 15.49 -9.61
N ARG A 307 5.94 16.80 -9.83
CA ARG A 307 6.78 17.51 -10.82
C ARG A 307 8.24 17.49 -10.42
N GLU A 308 8.54 17.64 -9.13
CA GLU A 308 9.91 17.62 -8.63
C GLU A 308 10.56 16.23 -8.70
N VAL A 309 9.79 15.17 -8.41
CA VAL A 309 10.23 13.79 -8.66
C VAL A 309 10.54 13.60 -10.15
N ALA A 310 9.68 14.06 -11.05
CA ALA A 310 9.90 13.96 -12.49
C ALA A 310 11.14 14.71 -12.96
N ARG A 311 11.42 15.88 -12.36
CA ARG A 311 12.60 16.69 -12.67
C ARG A 311 13.90 16.03 -12.18
N THR A 312 13.86 15.45 -10.98
CA THR A 312 15.03 14.86 -10.32
C THR A 312 15.36 13.47 -10.85
N TYR A 313 14.32 12.67 -11.14
CA TYR A 313 14.40 11.30 -11.63
C TYR A 313 13.69 11.16 -12.98
N PRO A 314 14.27 11.66 -14.09
CA PRO A 314 13.62 11.69 -15.40
C PRO A 314 13.32 10.30 -16.00
N HIS A 315 13.91 9.24 -15.44
CA HIS A 315 13.66 7.84 -15.81
C HIS A 315 12.82 7.08 -14.78
N GLY A 316 12.42 7.74 -13.69
CA GLY A 316 11.58 7.20 -12.62
C GLY A 316 10.12 7.12 -13.01
N GLU A 317 9.37 6.26 -12.31
CA GLU A 317 7.92 6.16 -12.48
C GLU A 317 7.22 7.10 -11.49
N LEU A 318 6.29 7.91 -11.99
CA LEU A 318 5.52 8.85 -11.17
C LEU A 318 4.29 8.12 -10.63
N MET A 319 4.41 7.57 -9.42
CA MET A 319 3.38 6.72 -8.85
C MET A 319 3.12 7.10 -7.40
N ASN A 320 1.83 7.13 -7.04
CA ASN A 320 1.39 7.13 -5.64
C ASN A 320 1.99 8.22 -4.75
N THR A 321 2.40 9.39 -5.27
CA THR A 321 2.69 10.56 -4.44
C THR A 321 1.37 11.19 -3.99
N TRP A 322 1.22 11.50 -2.70
CA TRP A 322 0.00 12.12 -2.18
C TRP A 322 0.28 13.15 -1.09
N ALA A 323 -0.75 13.91 -0.74
CA ALA A 323 -0.78 14.77 0.42
C ALA A 323 -2.09 14.57 1.17
N TRP A 324 -2.04 14.62 2.51
CA TRP A 324 -3.22 14.69 3.35
C TRP A 324 -3.21 16.01 4.11
N ILE A 325 -4.14 16.88 3.75
CA ILE A 325 -4.34 18.16 4.41
C ILE A 325 -5.66 18.08 5.17
N GLN A 326 -5.59 18.24 6.48
CA GLN A 326 -6.72 18.06 7.40
C GLN A 326 -6.96 19.35 8.17
N SER A 327 -8.23 19.72 8.40
CA SER A 327 -8.61 20.91 9.13
C SER A 327 -9.68 20.64 10.20
N GLY A 328 -9.54 21.27 11.37
CA GLY A 328 -10.47 21.10 12.49
C GLY A 328 -10.59 19.64 12.91
N ILE A 329 -11.82 19.11 12.95
CA ILE A 329 -12.11 17.72 13.34
C ILE A 329 -11.39 16.68 12.48
N ASN A 330 -11.08 16.98 11.21
CA ASN A 330 -10.40 16.03 10.32
C ASN A 330 -8.97 15.71 10.78
N THR A 331 -8.40 16.49 11.70
CA THR A 331 -7.07 16.25 12.30
C THR A 331 -7.07 15.14 13.35
N ASP A 332 -8.24 14.63 13.77
CA ASP A 332 -8.35 13.62 14.85
C ASP A 332 -7.71 12.26 14.51
N GLY A 333 -7.62 11.92 13.23
CA GLY A 333 -6.97 10.72 12.70
C GLY A 333 -5.84 11.08 11.74
N ALA A 334 -4.62 10.60 12.04
CA ALA A 334 -3.43 10.89 11.24
C ALA A 334 -3.58 10.53 9.75
N HIS A 335 -4.30 9.45 9.45
CA HIS A 335 -4.54 8.96 8.09
C HIS A 335 -5.94 9.30 7.54
N ASN A 336 -6.62 10.29 8.12
CA ASN A 336 -7.93 10.69 7.62
C ASN A 336 -7.83 11.17 6.16
N PRO A 337 -8.68 10.66 5.27
CA PRO A 337 -8.70 11.10 3.88
C PRO A 337 -9.03 12.59 3.75
N VAL A 338 -8.50 13.21 2.69
CA VAL A 338 -8.81 14.58 2.28
C VAL A 338 -10.31 14.75 2.03
N THR A 339 -10.87 15.90 2.44
CA THR A 339 -12.30 16.20 2.27
C THR A 339 -12.54 17.50 1.50
N SER A 340 -13.82 17.89 1.38
CA SER A 340 -14.24 19.19 0.83
C SER A 340 -14.45 20.26 1.90
N ARG A 341 -14.07 19.99 3.16
CA ARG A 341 -14.13 20.98 4.25
C ARG A 341 -13.26 22.18 3.87
N ARG A 342 -13.79 23.37 4.14
CA ARG A 342 -13.08 24.64 3.96
C ARG A 342 -12.38 25.04 5.25
N VAL A 343 -11.11 25.41 5.12
CA VAL A 343 -10.28 25.90 6.21
C VAL A 343 -10.83 27.23 6.72
N ARG A 344 -10.84 27.42 8.05
CA ARG A 344 -11.26 28.66 8.70
C ARG A 344 -10.14 29.27 9.52
N SER A 345 -10.18 30.59 9.68
CA SER A 345 -9.29 31.27 10.64
C SER A 345 -9.45 30.65 12.03
N GLY A 346 -8.34 30.31 12.69
CA GLY A 346 -8.32 29.65 13.99
C GLY A 346 -8.40 28.12 13.95
N ASP A 347 -8.64 27.50 12.80
CA ASP A 347 -8.62 26.04 12.69
C ASP A 347 -7.20 25.50 12.96
N ILE A 348 -7.13 24.43 13.75
CA ILE A 348 -5.99 23.52 13.73
C ILE A 348 -5.93 22.80 12.39
N LEU A 349 -4.72 22.64 11.87
CA LEU A 349 -4.42 21.99 10.59
C LEU A 349 -3.37 20.91 10.79
N SER A 350 -3.44 19.87 9.98
CA SER A 350 -2.36 18.89 9.82
C SER A 350 -1.95 18.86 8.35
N LEU A 351 -0.71 19.29 8.10
CA LEU A 351 -0.02 19.18 6.83
C LEU A 351 0.67 17.84 6.78
N ASN A 352 0.43 17.05 5.74
CA ASN A 352 1.12 15.78 5.52
C ASN A 352 1.44 15.63 4.04
N THR A 353 2.70 15.36 3.71
CA THR A 353 3.18 15.23 2.34
C THR A 353 4.04 14.00 2.17
N PHE A 354 3.74 13.21 1.13
CA PHE A 354 4.28 11.85 0.97
C PHE A 354 4.76 11.65 -0.48
N PRO A 355 5.95 12.14 -0.83
CA PRO A 355 6.53 11.82 -2.13
C PRO A 355 6.96 10.36 -2.16
N MET A 356 6.59 9.68 -3.23
CA MET A 356 6.98 8.30 -3.49
C MET A 356 7.97 8.25 -4.65
N ILE A 357 9.16 7.68 -4.40
CA ILE A 357 10.23 7.59 -5.38
C ILE A 357 10.66 6.14 -5.49
N SER A 358 10.37 5.48 -6.62
CA SER A 358 10.69 4.06 -6.85
C SER A 358 10.24 3.14 -5.70
N GLY A 359 9.08 3.43 -5.12
CA GLY A 359 8.50 2.68 -4.00
C GLY A 359 9.18 2.88 -2.64
N TYR A 360 10.06 3.89 -2.51
CA TYR A 360 10.56 4.37 -1.22
C TYR A 360 9.66 5.50 -0.71
N TYR A 361 9.34 5.41 0.57
CA TYR A 361 8.46 6.33 1.29
C TYR A 361 9.27 7.33 2.09
N THR A 362 8.81 8.56 2.08
CA THR A 362 9.20 9.65 2.98
C THR A 362 7.98 10.47 3.34
N ALA A 363 8.02 11.15 4.47
CA ALA A 363 6.93 11.99 4.94
C ALA A 363 7.46 13.24 5.63
N LEU A 364 6.74 14.33 5.41
CA LEU A 364 6.75 15.51 6.28
C LEU A 364 5.36 15.66 6.86
N GLU A 365 5.28 15.79 8.19
CA GLU A 365 4.02 16.09 8.87
C GLU A 365 4.21 17.21 9.90
N ARG A 366 3.27 18.17 9.89
CA ARG A 366 3.28 19.35 10.76
C ARG A 366 1.90 19.72 11.24
N THR A 367 1.80 20.07 12.51
CA THR A 367 0.66 20.86 13.00
C THR A 367 0.82 22.30 12.51
N MET A 368 -0.27 22.91 12.09
CA MET A 368 -0.31 24.33 11.71
C MET A 368 -1.60 24.99 12.19
N PHE A 369 -1.64 26.31 12.17
CA PHE A 369 -2.85 27.10 12.39
C PHE A 369 -3.00 28.19 11.33
N LEU A 370 -4.23 28.49 10.94
CA LEU A 370 -4.52 29.65 10.09
C LEU A 370 -4.79 30.89 10.96
N ASN A 371 -4.05 31.95 10.70
CA ASN A 371 -4.07 33.28 11.33
C ASN A 371 -3.71 33.35 12.82
N HIS A 372 -4.30 32.48 13.66
CA HIS A 372 -4.07 32.45 15.09
C HIS A 372 -4.37 31.07 15.68
N ALA A 373 -3.81 30.80 16.85
CA ALA A 373 -4.16 29.65 17.69
C ALA A 373 -4.64 30.17 19.05
N SER A 374 -5.64 29.51 19.65
CA SER A 374 -6.09 29.86 21.00
C SER A 374 -5.06 29.45 22.06
N ASP A 375 -5.11 30.04 23.25
CA ASP A 375 -4.20 29.69 24.36
C ASP A 375 -4.26 28.19 24.71
N ALA A 376 -5.45 27.58 24.64
CA ALA A 376 -5.60 26.14 24.85
C ALA A 376 -4.90 25.33 23.76
N HIS A 377 -5.01 25.76 22.50
CA HIS A 377 -4.30 25.11 21.40
C HIS A 377 -2.79 25.25 21.54
N LEU A 378 -2.29 26.45 21.83
CA LEU A 378 -0.86 26.73 22.01
C LEU A 378 -0.26 25.90 23.15
N ALA A 379 -0.95 25.81 24.29
CA ALA A 379 -0.47 25.03 25.43
C ALA A 379 -0.29 23.54 25.08
N LEU A 380 -1.26 22.94 24.39
CA LEU A 380 -1.20 21.54 23.96
C LEU A 380 -0.14 21.31 22.89
N TRP A 381 -0.06 22.22 21.92
CA TRP A 381 0.90 22.14 20.82
C TRP A 381 2.35 22.24 21.32
N GLU A 382 2.63 23.17 22.23
CA GLU A 382 3.96 23.33 22.82
C GLU A 382 4.39 22.08 23.61
N ILE A 383 3.47 21.44 24.36
CA ILE A 383 3.77 20.17 25.03
C ILE A 383 4.09 19.08 24.00
N ASN A 384 3.33 18.99 22.90
CA ASN A 384 3.63 18.04 21.83
C ASN A 384 5.02 18.30 21.20
N CYS A 385 5.36 19.57 20.96
CA CYS A 385 6.67 19.98 20.47
C CYS A 385 7.81 19.67 21.45
N GLN A 386 7.58 19.78 22.77
CA GLN A 386 8.55 19.38 23.78
C GLN A 386 8.81 17.87 23.74
N VAL A 387 7.75 17.05 23.63
CA VAL A 387 7.89 15.60 23.46
C VAL A 387 8.63 15.26 22.17
N HIS A 388 8.34 15.97 21.08
CA HIS A 388 9.03 15.82 19.81
C HIS A 388 10.53 16.12 19.92
N ARG A 389 10.90 17.31 20.42
CA ARG A 389 12.31 17.71 20.67
C ARG A 389 13.04 16.67 21.53
N ARG A 390 12.40 16.15 22.59
CA ARG A 390 13.00 15.09 23.42
C ARG A 390 13.18 13.80 22.64
N GLY A 391 12.21 13.42 21.81
CA GLY A 391 12.31 12.25 20.95
C GLY A 391 13.49 12.31 19.98
N LEU A 392 13.77 13.47 19.39
CA LEU A 392 14.93 13.69 18.51
C LEU A 392 16.26 13.39 19.24
N GLU A 393 16.37 13.77 20.52
CA GLU A 393 17.57 13.50 21.34
C GLU A 393 17.73 12.02 21.74
N LEU A 394 16.61 11.29 21.82
CA LEU A 394 16.57 9.89 22.27
C LEU A 394 16.93 8.89 21.17
N ILE A 395 16.76 9.27 19.90
CA ILE A 395 17.12 8.43 18.75
C ILE A 395 18.65 8.49 18.58
N ARG A 396 19.29 7.38 18.91
CA ARG A 396 20.75 7.20 18.83
C ARG A 396 21.08 5.70 18.87
N PRO A 397 22.26 5.29 18.39
CA PRO A 397 22.67 3.89 18.47
C PRO A 397 22.67 3.38 19.91
N GLY A 398 22.18 2.15 20.11
CA GLY A 398 22.08 1.50 21.42
C GLY A 398 20.80 1.80 22.21
N ALA A 399 20.01 2.79 21.81
CA ALA A 399 18.70 3.03 22.42
C ALA A 399 17.71 1.92 22.05
N ARG A 400 16.85 1.52 22.99
CA ARG A 400 15.79 0.53 22.73
C ARG A 400 14.47 1.23 22.43
N CYS A 401 13.73 0.74 21.43
CA CYS A 401 12.45 1.33 21.03
C CYS A 401 11.46 1.49 22.21
N CYS A 402 11.32 0.45 23.05
CA CYS A 402 10.46 0.48 24.23
C CYS A 402 10.88 1.50 25.29
N ASP A 403 12.19 1.73 25.45
CA ASP A 403 12.71 2.65 26.46
C ASP A 403 12.48 4.10 26.02
N ILE A 404 12.62 4.40 24.72
CA ILE A 404 12.23 5.69 24.11
C ILE A 404 10.74 5.95 24.34
N ALA A 405 9.87 4.99 23.99
CA ALA A 405 8.43 5.14 24.17
C ALA A 405 8.05 5.35 25.64
N THR A 406 8.69 4.62 26.57
CA THR A 406 8.44 4.74 28.01
C THR A 406 8.81 6.12 28.54
N GLU A 407 9.94 6.68 28.09
CA GLU A 407 10.39 8.00 28.52
C GLU A 407 9.47 9.12 28.01
N LEU A 408 9.11 9.09 26.73
CA LEU A 408 8.19 10.07 26.14
C LEU A 408 6.78 9.97 26.75
N ASN A 409 6.37 8.77 27.17
CA ASN A 409 5.11 8.57 27.90
C ASN A 409 5.09 9.25 29.26
N GLU A 410 6.23 9.34 29.95
CA GLU A 410 6.33 10.05 31.22
C GLU A 410 6.14 11.56 31.06
N MET A 411 6.64 12.16 29.98
CA MET A 411 6.39 13.56 29.68
C MET A 411 4.90 13.85 29.54
N TYR A 412 4.17 13.10 28.70
CA TYR A 412 2.73 13.29 28.58
C TYR A 412 1.97 13.00 29.89
N ARG A 413 2.43 12.04 30.69
CA ARG A 413 1.83 11.73 31.99
C ARG A 413 1.93 12.89 32.97
N GLN A 414 3.05 13.60 33.00
CA GLN A 414 3.26 14.79 33.84
C GLN A 414 2.28 15.92 33.50
N HIS A 415 1.84 15.99 32.25
CA HIS A 415 0.83 16.94 31.78
C HIS A 415 -0.60 16.39 31.80
N GLY A 416 -0.81 15.14 32.22
CA GLY A 416 -2.13 14.49 32.20
C GLY A 416 -2.68 14.28 30.79
N LEU A 417 -1.80 14.09 29.79
CA LEU A 417 -2.15 13.95 28.38
C LEU A 417 -1.91 12.54 27.81
N LEU A 418 -1.34 11.63 28.59
CA LEU A 418 -0.95 10.30 28.11
C LEU A 418 -2.13 9.52 27.49
N GLN A 419 -3.34 9.65 28.07
CA GLN A 419 -4.56 9.01 27.58
C GLN A 419 -5.04 9.54 26.21
N TYR A 420 -4.51 10.66 25.74
CA TYR A 420 -4.84 11.26 24.45
C TYR A 420 -3.86 10.86 23.34
N ARG A 421 -2.81 10.08 23.65
CA ARG A 421 -1.94 9.52 22.60
C ARG A 421 -2.72 8.57 21.69
N SER A 422 -2.45 8.68 20.40
CA SER A 422 -3.18 7.93 19.37
C SER A 422 -2.41 6.71 18.83
N PHE A 423 -1.08 6.75 18.75
CA PHE A 423 -0.26 5.64 18.20
C PHE A 423 1.21 5.69 18.68
N GLY A 424 2.04 4.75 18.20
CA GLY A 424 3.48 4.65 18.51
C GLY A 424 4.28 5.87 18.06
N TYR A 425 5.47 6.09 18.61
CA TYR A 425 6.23 7.34 18.39
C TYR A 425 7.00 7.40 17.07
N GLY A 426 7.01 6.32 16.29
CA GLY A 426 7.78 6.26 15.06
C GLY A 426 7.92 4.86 14.51
N HIS A 427 8.32 4.78 13.25
CA HIS A 427 8.48 3.54 12.50
C HIS A 427 9.64 3.60 11.50
N SER A 428 10.09 2.43 11.05
CA SER A 428 11.11 2.28 10.02
C SER A 428 10.69 2.87 8.67
N PHE A 429 11.65 3.47 7.95
CA PHE A 429 11.54 3.93 6.57
C PHE A 429 12.08 2.89 5.57
N GLY A 430 12.01 3.17 4.27
CA GLY A 430 12.49 2.29 3.21
C GLY A 430 11.42 2.05 2.15
N SER A 431 11.36 0.83 1.60
CA SER A 431 10.32 0.48 0.65
C SER A 431 9.01 0.09 1.35
N LEU A 432 8.16 1.09 1.58
CA LEU A 432 6.81 0.92 2.14
C LEU A 432 5.84 1.96 1.54
N CYS A 433 4.56 1.84 1.83
CA CYS A 433 3.51 2.80 1.52
C CYS A 433 2.28 2.51 2.40
N HIS A 434 1.21 3.27 2.27
CA HIS A 434 -0.05 3.05 2.98
C HIS A 434 -0.74 1.69 2.65
N TYR A 435 -0.28 0.97 1.62
CA TYR A 435 -0.84 -0.32 1.19
C TYR A 435 0.20 -1.46 1.07
N TYR A 436 1.46 -1.23 1.45
CA TYR A 436 2.50 -2.28 1.47
C TYR A 436 3.69 -1.94 2.38
N GLY A 437 4.47 -2.97 2.73
CA GLY A 437 5.74 -2.79 3.43
C GLY A 437 5.57 -2.45 4.91
N ARG A 438 6.61 -1.83 5.48
CA ARG A 438 6.83 -1.48 6.90
C ARG A 438 7.52 -2.57 7.72
N GLU A 439 8.69 -2.23 8.28
CA GLU A 439 9.46 -3.15 9.12
C GLU A 439 8.93 -3.21 10.57
N ALA A 440 7.99 -4.13 10.83
CA ALA A 440 7.22 -4.19 12.08
C ALA A 440 8.02 -4.44 13.38
N GLU A 441 9.28 -4.87 13.30
CA GLU A 441 10.13 -5.02 14.50
C GLU A 441 10.89 -3.74 14.86
N LEU A 442 10.87 -2.70 14.00
CA LEU A 442 11.49 -1.39 14.27
C LEU A 442 10.39 -0.32 14.40
N GLU A 443 9.69 -0.39 15.52
CA GLU A 443 8.57 0.48 15.88
C GLU A 443 8.82 1.05 17.28
N LEU A 444 8.70 2.37 17.45
CA LEU A 444 8.83 3.03 18.76
C LEU A 444 7.56 2.83 19.60
N ARG A 445 7.36 1.58 20.05
CA ARG A 445 6.22 1.13 20.87
C ARG A 445 6.71 0.46 22.15
N GLU A 446 5.84 0.44 23.14
CA GLU A 446 6.14 0.11 24.54
C GLU A 446 6.66 -1.33 24.73
N ASP A 447 6.30 -2.26 23.85
CA ASP A 447 6.66 -3.68 23.96
C ASP A 447 7.69 -4.15 22.91
N ILE A 448 8.31 -3.22 22.19
CA ILE A 448 9.30 -3.51 21.14
C ILE A 448 10.72 -3.34 21.69
N PRO A 449 11.46 -4.44 21.93
CA PRO A 449 12.77 -4.37 22.59
C PRO A 449 13.92 -4.06 21.63
N THR A 450 13.65 -3.90 20.34
CA THR A 450 14.63 -3.65 19.28
C THR A 450 15.56 -2.50 19.64
N VAL A 451 16.85 -2.70 19.41
CA VAL A 451 17.90 -1.72 19.64
C VAL A 451 18.15 -0.98 18.34
N LEU A 452 18.23 0.35 18.40
CA LEU A 452 18.59 1.17 17.26
C LEU A 452 20.06 0.96 16.91
N GLU A 453 20.34 0.73 15.62
CA GLU A 453 21.70 0.54 15.10
C GLU A 453 21.99 1.54 13.97
N PRO A 454 23.27 1.88 13.73
CA PRO A 454 23.67 2.72 12.60
C PRO A 454 23.13 2.20 11.27
N GLY A 455 22.68 3.12 10.42
CA GLY A 455 22.04 2.84 9.14
C GLY A 455 20.54 2.56 9.23
N MET A 456 19.94 2.47 10.42
CA MET A 456 18.48 2.51 10.55
C MET A 456 17.95 3.91 10.22
N VAL A 457 16.79 3.97 9.60
CA VAL A 457 16.07 5.23 9.33
C VAL A 457 14.70 5.12 9.95
N ILE A 458 14.35 6.04 10.84
CA ILE A 458 13.16 5.98 11.71
C ILE A 458 12.52 7.36 11.85
N SER A 459 11.21 7.42 12.03
CA SER A 459 10.51 8.67 12.37
C SER A 459 10.56 8.98 13.86
N MET A 460 10.39 10.26 14.19
CA MET A 460 9.90 10.74 15.48
C MET A 460 8.62 11.54 15.26
N GLU A 461 7.47 10.95 15.63
CA GLU A 461 6.14 11.44 15.27
C GLU A 461 5.11 11.45 16.43
N PRO A 462 5.41 12.11 17.55
CA PRO A 462 4.49 12.15 18.69
C PRO A 462 3.15 12.82 18.32
N MET A 463 2.05 12.15 18.65
CA MET A 463 0.70 12.68 18.46
C MET A 463 -0.17 12.56 19.71
N ILE A 464 -0.88 13.64 20.02
CA ILE A 464 -2.06 13.64 20.89
C ILE A 464 -3.29 14.07 20.11
N MET A 465 -4.44 13.50 20.46
CA MET A 465 -5.75 13.89 19.94
C MET A 465 -6.68 14.25 21.10
N ILE A 466 -7.14 15.50 21.09
CA ILE A 466 -8.09 16.03 22.07
C ILE A 466 -9.50 15.95 21.46
N PRO A 467 -10.45 15.22 22.10
CA PRO A 467 -11.80 15.04 21.57
C PRO A 467 -12.58 16.33 21.35
N GLU A 468 -13.50 16.32 20.38
CA GLU A 468 -14.42 17.43 20.12
C GLU A 468 -15.18 17.85 21.38
N GLY A 469 -15.35 19.16 21.56
CA GLY A 469 -16.03 19.74 22.73
C GLY A 469 -15.12 20.03 23.93
N MET A 470 -13.86 19.58 23.90
CA MET A 470 -12.84 19.97 24.87
C MET A 470 -12.05 21.21 24.39
N PRO A 471 -11.55 22.07 25.31
CA PRO A 471 -10.64 23.15 24.93
C PRO A 471 -9.41 22.61 24.21
N GLY A 472 -9.12 23.17 23.03
CA GLY A 472 -8.02 22.70 22.18
C GLY A 472 -8.30 21.40 21.41
N SER A 473 -9.57 21.06 21.18
CA SER A 473 -9.94 19.85 20.41
C SER A 473 -9.29 19.80 19.03
N GLY A 474 -8.68 18.67 18.69
CA GLY A 474 -7.92 18.46 17.46
C GLY A 474 -6.76 17.47 17.66
N GLY A 475 -6.10 17.11 16.56
CA GLY A 475 -4.90 16.29 16.56
C GLY A 475 -3.64 17.13 16.35
N TYR A 476 -2.63 16.92 17.20
CA TYR A 476 -1.34 17.61 17.18
C TYR A 476 -0.26 16.60 16.86
N ARG A 477 0.50 16.80 15.79
CA ARG A 477 1.54 15.89 15.34
C ARG A 477 2.62 16.62 14.58
N GLU A 478 3.86 16.39 14.99
CA GLU A 478 5.05 16.74 14.22
C GLU A 478 5.71 15.41 13.83
N HIS A 479 6.32 15.33 12.65
CA HIS A 479 6.99 14.11 12.17
C HIS A 479 8.31 14.47 11.48
N ASP A 480 9.41 13.99 12.04
CA ASP A 480 10.75 14.10 11.44
C ASP A 480 11.34 12.73 11.13
N ILE A 481 12.23 12.69 10.14
CA ILE A 481 12.92 11.47 9.72
C ILE A 481 14.37 11.56 10.19
N LEU A 482 14.81 10.52 10.90
CA LEU A 482 16.15 10.45 11.47
C LEU A 482 16.93 9.27 10.92
N VAL A 483 18.14 9.55 10.44
CA VAL A 483 19.14 8.54 10.05
C VAL A 483 20.03 8.28 11.25
N VAL A 484 19.98 7.07 11.81
CA VAL A 484 20.83 6.68 12.94
C VAL A 484 22.28 6.55 12.46
N THR A 485 23.19 7.34 13.03
CA THR A 485 24.64 7.33 12.74
C THR A 485 25.39 6.48 13.77
N GLU A 486 26.72 6.41 13.65
CA GLU A 486 27.59 5.72 14.62
C GLU A 486 27.60 6.37 16.01
N ASP A 487 27.30 7.66 16.10
CA ASP A 487 27.45 8.51 17.28
C ASP A 487 26.16 9.26 17.69
N GLY A 488 25.09 9.14 16.92
CA GLY A 488 23.82 9.83 17.19
C GLY A 488 22.78 9.55 16.12
N ALA A 489 22.09 10.60 15.70
CA ALA A 489 21.19 10.57 14.56
C ALA A 489 21.21 11.93 13.84
N GLU A 490 21.03 11.87 12.52
CA GLU A 490 20.88 13.04 11.67
C GLU A 490 19.41 13.20 11.31
N ASP A 491 18.84 14.34 11.66
CA ASP A 491 17.53 14.75 11.19
C ASP A 491 17.65 15.30 9.76
N ILE A 492 16.87 14.73 8.85
CA ILE A 492 16.88 15.06 7.42
C ILE A 492 15.60 15.79 6.98
N THR A 493 14.71 16.13 7.91
CA THR A 493 13.53 16.97 7.65
C THR A 493 13.89 18.44 7.82
N GLY A 494 13.72 19.25 6.77
CA GLY A 494 14.14 20.66 6.77
C GLY A 494 13.03 21.66 7.09
N PHE A 495 11.76 21.27 7.00
CA PHE A 495 10.63 22.16 7.25
C PHE A 495 10.45 22.45 8.75
N PRO A 496 10.26 23.72 9.18
CA PRO A 496 10.17 24.07 10.60
C PRO A 496 8.94 23.47 11.29
N PHE A 497 9.00 23.25 12.61
CA PHE A 497 7.86 22.82 13.41
C PHE A 497 7.58 23.83 14.53
N GLY A 498 6.38 23.71 15.12
CA GLY A 498 6.00 24.49 16.29
C GLY A 498 5.37 25.85 15.99
N PRO A 499 4.84 26.52 17.03
CA PRO A 499 4.08 27.76 16.93
C PRO A 499 4.90 28.96 16.45
N GLU A 500 6.22 28.90 16.55
CA GLU A 500 7.16 29.93 16.09
C GLU A 500 7.05 30.21 14.58
N ASP A 501 6.83 29.16 13.79
CA ASP A 501 6.85 29.23 12.32
C ASP A 501 5.51 28.84 11.68
N ASN A 502 4.70 28.00 12.33
CA ASN A 502 3.55 27.34 11.70
C ASN A 502 2.18 27.95 12.06
N ILE A 503 2.14 29.20 12.52
CA ILE A 503 0.92 30.03 12.53
C ILE A 503 0.93 30.89 11.27
N ILE A 504 0.25 30.42 10.23
CA ILE A 504 0.29 31.04 8.90
C ILE A 504 -0.64 32.24 8.84
N LYS A 505 -0.09 33.41 8.49
CA LYS A 505 -0.85 34.66 8.35
C LYS A 505 -1.04 34.94 6.87
N THR A 506 -2.28 35.03 6.42
CA THR A 506 -2.66 35.23 5.02
C THR A 506 -3.57 36.42 4.85
#